data_AF-A0A2A5D3V1-F1
#
_entry.id   AF-A0A2A5D3V1-F1
#
_cell.length_a   1.000
_cell.length_b   1.000
_cell.length_c   1.000
_cell.angle_alpha   90.00
_cell.angle_beta   90.00
_cell.angle_gamma   90.00
#
_symmetry.space_group_name_H-M   'P 1'
#
loop_
_entity.id
_entity.type
_entity.pdbx_description
1 polymer ?
#
loop_
_entity_poly.entity_id
_entity_poly.type
_entity_poly.pdbx_seq_one_letter_code
_entity_poly.pdbx_strand_id
1 'polypeptide(L)'
;MKLDQFVSETLKQIIDGVVLAQAHGATKGALVNPVSASMTSGNTTHIYDSNTGALIERIEFDVQISVTQESSTTEGDKVGEVTVMSGTQSNEQNTSSNRIKFSVPILLPTTGKHEQY
;
A
#
# COMPACT_ATOMS: atom_id res chain seq x y z
N MET A 1 -15.37 -2.31 -15.59
CA MET A 1 -14.02 -2.01 -16.14
C MET A 1 -13.46 -3.26 -16.82
N LYS A 2 -12.54 -3.11 -17.78
CA LYS A 2 -11.73 -4.23 -18.29
C LYS A 2 -10.56 -4.54 -17.33
N LEU A 3 -9.94 -5.72 -17.46
CA LEU A 3 -8.86 -6.17 -16.57
C LEU A 3 -7.61 -5.26 -16.63
N ASP A 4 -7.24 -4.82 -17.82
CA ASP A 4 -6.12 -3.89 -18.06
C ASP A 4 -6.34 -2.54 -17.35
N GLN A 5 -7.55 -1.99 -17.46
CA GLN A 5 -7.94 -0.77 -16.78
C GLN A 5 -7.93 -0.94 -15.26
N PHE A 6 -8.42 -2.08 -14.75
CA PHE A 6 -8.39 -2.38 -13.32
C PHE A 6 -6.97 -2.41 -12.76
N VAL A 7 -6.07 -3.14 -13.41
CA VAL A 7 -4.67 -3.27 -12.99
C VAL A 7 -4.00 -1.90 -13.03
N SER A 8 -4.19 -1.13 -14.11
CA SER A 8 -3.61 0.21 -14.23
C SER A 8 -4.09 1.15 -13.13
N GLU A 9 -5.40 1.18 -12.86
CA GLU A 9 -5.99 2.09 -11.89
C GLU A 9 -5.60 1.71 -10.45
N THR A 10 -5.59 0.41 -10.14
CA THR A 10 -5.13 -0.08 -8.84
C THR A 10 -3.67 0.31 -8.60
N LEU A 11 -2.78 0.10 -9.58
CA LEU A 11 -1.36 0.44 -9.42
C LEU A 11 -1.15 1.94 -9.21
N LYS A 12 -1.91 2.80 -9.90
CA LYS A 12 -1.86 4.26 -9.66
C LYS A 12 -2.26 4.61 -8.24
N GLN A 13 -3.38 4.06 -7.75
CA GLN A 13 -3.85 4.30 -6.39
C GLN A 13 -2.84 3.84 -5.34
N ILE A 14 -2.17 2.70 -5.56
CA ILE A 14 -1.09 2.22 -4.69
C ILE A 14 0.10 3.20 -4.72
N ILE A 15 0.52 3.65 -5.91
CA ILE A 15 1.61 4.62 -6.05
C ILE A 15 1.27 5.93 -5.34
N ASP A 16 0.09 6.48 -5.57
CA ASP A 16 -0.37 7.73 -4.94
C ASP A 16 -0.45 7.58 -3.41
N GLY A 17 -0.97 6.45 -2.94
CA GLY A 17 -1.01 6.11 -1.51
C GLY A 17 0.40 6.04 -0.88
N VAL A 18 1.37 5.44 -1.58
CA VAL A 18 2.77 5.42 -1.13
C VAL A 18 3.35 6.83 -1.06
N VAL A 19 3.11 7.69 -2.05
CA VAL A 19 3.58 9.08 -2.06
C VAL A 19 2.98 9.89 -0.90
N LEU A 20 1.68 9.73 -0.63
CA LEU A 20 1.01 10.38 0.51
C LEU A 20 1.62 9.90 1.85
N ALA A 21 1.84 8.60 1.99
CA ALA A 21 2.45 8.01 3.18
C ALA A 21 3.90 8.46 3.37
N GLN A 22 4.68 8.63 2.30
CA GLN A 22 6.05 9.16 2.34
C GLN A 22 6.08 10.58 2.92
N ALA A 23 5.21 11.47 2.45
CA ALA A 23 5.12 12.83 2.94
C ALA A 23 4.80 12.87 4.45
N HIS A 24 3.87 12.04 4.91
CA HIS A 24 3.57 11.91 6.34
C HIS A 24 4.74 11.32 7.14
N GLY A 25 5.34 10.23 6.64
CA GLY A 25 6.42 9.51 7.30
C GLY A 25 7.63 10.41 7.58
N ALA A 26 7.99 11.27 6.62
CA ALA A 26 9.09 12.22 6.78
C ALA A 26 8.91 13.15 8.00
N THR A 27 7.67 13.52 8.33
CA THR A 27 7.36 14.35 9.52
C THR A 27 7.44 13.59 10.84
N LYS A 28 7.51 12.25 10.79
CA LYS A 28 7.47 11.35 11.95
C LYS A 28 8.77 10.55 12.14
N GLY A 29 9.79 10.79 11.32
CA GLY A 29 11.04 10.02 11.35
C GLY A 29 10.89 8.61 10.78
N ALA A 30 9.93 8.40 9.88
CA ALA A 30 9.75 7.15 9.13
C ALA A 30 10.10 7.36 7.66
N LEU A 31 10.57 6.30 6.99
CA LEU A 31 10.80 6.31 5.55
C LEU A 31 9.95 5.21 4.90
N VAL A 32 9.05 5.61 4.01
CA VAL A 32 8.17 4.69 3.27
C VAL A 32 8.80 4.42 1.90
N ASN A 33 8.95 3.14 1.57
CA ASN A 33 9.65 2.66 0.38
C ASN A 33 11.00 3.36 0.12
N PRO A 34 11.94 3.34 1.10
CA PRO A 34 13.19 4.07 0.98
C PRO A 34 14.11 3.45 -0.08
N VAL A 35 14.84 4.30 -0.82
CA VAL A 35 15.86 3.86 -1.79
C VAL A 35 17.03 3.11 -1.13
N SER A 36 17.26 3.39 0.15
CA SER A 36 18.26 2.73 1.00
C SER A 36 17.82 1.35 1.48
N ALA A 37 16.62 0.89 1.11
CA ALA A 37 16.21 -0.51 1.28
C ALA A 37 17.08 -1.42 0.42
N SER A 38 18.24 -1.79 0.96
CA SER A 38 19.17 -2.72 0.33
C SER A 38 18.95 -4.10 0.91
N MET A 39 18.75 -5.10 0.04
CA MET A 39 18.83 -6.49 0.46
C MET A 39 20.29 -6.82 0.70
N THR A 40 20.68 -7.08 1.94
CA THR A 40 22.02 -7.62 2.22
C THR A 40 22.13 -8.98 1.52
N SER A 41 22.98 -9.04 0.50
CA SER A 41 23.31 -10.25 -0.25
C SER A 41 23.73 -11.37 0.71
N GLY A 42 22.89 -12.40 0.83
CA GLY A 42 23.17 -13.65 1.52
C GLY A 42 22.04 -14.04 2.47
N ASN A 43 21.13 -14.92 2.02
CA ASN A 43 20.15 -15.71 2.82
C ASN A 43 19.47 -15.02 4.03
N THR A 44 19.42 -13.68 4.07
CA THR A 44 18.92 -12.92 5.20
C THR A 44 17.54 -12.39 4.85
N THR A 45 16.56 -12.78 5.66
CA THR A 45 15.14 -12.35 5.56
C THR A 45 14.96 -10.87 5.94
N HIS A 46 16.01 -10.21 6.40
CA HIS A 46 15.98 -8.86 6.93
C HIS A 46 16.50 -7.85 5.90
N ILE A 47 15.80 -6.73 5.78
CA ILE A 47 16.21 -5.58 4.98
C ILE A 47 16.73 -4.53 5.95
N TYR A 48 17.88 -3.94 5.67
CA TYR A 48 18.43 -2.88 6.49
C TYR A 48 18.60 -1.61 5.65
N ASP A 49 18.44 -0.48 6.31
CA ASP A 49 18.75 0.82 5.73
C ASP A 49 20.26 0.95 5.59
N SER A 50 20.73 1.12 4.34
CA SER A 50 22.18 1.17 4.06
C SER A 50 22.91 2.35 4.70
N ASN A 51 22.20 3.39 5.12
CA ASN A 51 22.80 4.61 5.68
C ASN A 51 22.92 4.55 7.20
N THR A 52 21.94 3.95 7.86
CA THR A 52 21.80 3.94 9.32
C THR A 52 22.01 2.56 9.94
N GLY A 53 21.91 1.49 9.15
CA GLY A 53 21.87 0.11 9.65
C GLY A 53 20.55 -0.27 10.32
N ALA A 54 19.56 0.64 10.34
CA ALA A 54 18.26 0.38 10.96
C ALA A 54 17.48 -0.70 10.19
N LEU A 55 16.69 -1.50 10.91
CA LEU A 55 15.83 -2.50 10.31
C LEU A 55 14.73 -1.84 9.48
N ILE A 56 14.53 -2.33 8.27
CA ILE A 56 13.41 -2.01 7.39
C ILE A 56 12.45 -3.21 7.41
N GLU A 57 11.19 -2.93 7.73
CA GLU A 57 10.14 -3.93 7.79
C GLU A 57 9.35 -3.97 6.48
N ARG A 58 8.91 -5.15 6.05
CA ARG A 58 7.96 -5.28 4.94
C ARG A 58 6.55 -5.31 5.51
N ILE A 59 5.78 -4.25 5.29
CA ILE A 59 4.38 -4.23 5.68
C ILE A 59 3.57 -4.90 4.58
N GLU A 60 2.94 -6.02 4.92
CA GLU A 60 2.10 -6.80 4.00
C GLU A 60 0.66 -6.29 4.02
N PHE A 61 0.14 -6.04 2.84
CA PHE A 61 -1.24 -5.64 2.63
C PHE A 61 -1.97 -6.77 1.92
N ASP A 62 -3.10 -7.19 2.48
CA ASP A 62 -4.01 -8.16 1.90
C ASP A 62 -5.40 -7.53 1.85
N VAL A 63 -5.75 -6.98 0.67
CA VAL A 63 -6.91 -6.11 0.50
C VAL A 63 -7.93 -6.78 -0.42
N GLN A 64 -9.17 -6.85 0.06
CA GLN A 64 -10.32 -7.19 -0.78
C GLN A 64 -10.91 -5.91 -1.36
N ILE A 65 -10.97 -5.83 -2.69
CA ILE A 65 -11.55 -4.73 -3.44
C ILE A 65 -12.92 -5.18 -3.93
N SER A 66 -13.93 -4.43 -3.54
CA SER A 66 -15.30 -4.58 -4.04
C SER A 66 -15.59 -3.41 -4.97
N VAL A 67 -15.86 -3.68 -6.24
CA VAL A 67 -16.36 -2.67 -7.17
C VAL A 67 -17.88 -2.69 -7.10
N THR A 68 -18.47 -1.70 -6.43
CA THR A 68 -19.91 -1.45 -6.53
C THR A 68 -20.20 -0.70 -7.82
N GLN A 69 -20.77 -1.39 -8.81
CA GLN A 69 -21.43 -0.70 -9.92
C GLN A 69 -22.77 -0.17 -9.38
N GLU A 70 -22.81 1.10 -8.99
CA GLU A 70 -24.07 1.82 -8.93
C GLU A 70 -24.56 2.03 -10.36
N SER A 71 -25.58 1.27 -10.78
CA SER A 71 -26.34 1.56 -11.99
C SER A 71 -27.21 2.79 -11.74
N SER A 72 -26.61 3.98 -11.62
CA SER A 72 -27.37 5.21 -11.74
C SER A 72 -27.62 5.47 -13.22
N THR A 73 -28.83 5.14 -13.65
CA THR A 73 -29.43 5.63 -14.89
C THR A 73 -29.65 7.14 -14.77
N THR A 74 -28.57 7.92 -14.84
CA THR A 74 -28.62 9.34 -15.18
C THR A 74 -27.23 9.76 -15.63
N GLU A 75 -27.18 10.31 -16.83
CA GLU A 75 -26.00 10.78 -17.56
C GLU A 75 -25.01 11.56 -16.69
N GLY A 76 -23.73 11.23 -16.82
CA GLY A 76 -22.63 12.09 -16.36
C GLY A 76 -21.64 11.39 -15.44
N ASP A 77 -20.63 10.76 -16.04
CA ASP A 77 -19.29 10.48 -15.51
C ASP A 77 -19.10 10.63 -13.99
N LYS A 78 -19.48 9.60 -13.24
CA LYS A 78 -18.90 9.34 -11.92
C LYS A 78 -18.09 8.07 -11.99
N VAL A 79 -16.78 8.25 -12.18
CA VAL A 79 -15.78 7.20 -12.00
C VAL A 79 -15.98 6.66 -10.57
N GLY A 80 -16.26 5.36 -10.48
CA GLY A 80 -16.68 4.71 -9.24
C GLY A 80 -15.73 4.97 -8.09
N GLU A 81 -16.28 5.44 -6.98
CA GLU A 81 -15.57 5.68 -5.73
C GLU A 81 -15.13 4.33 -5.13
N VAL A 82 -13.81 4.14 -4.96
CA VAL A 82 -13.27 2.93 -4.32
C VAL A 82 -13.52 3.03 -2.83
N THR A 83 -14.60 2.41 -2.37
CA THR A 83 -14.92 2.34 -0.94
C THR A 83 -14.20 1.15 -0.30
N VAL A 84 -13.28 1.42 0.63
CA VAL A 84 -12.67 0.40 1.49
C VAL A 84 -13.67 0.02 2.58
N MET A 85 -14.49 -1.01 2.32
CA MET A 85 -15.43 -1.51 3.32
C MET A 85 -14.72 -2.42 4.32
N SER A 86 -14.63 -1.98 5.58
CA SER A 86 -14.30 -2.84 6.71
C SER A 86 -15.59 -3.39 7.33
N GLY A 87 -15.86 -4.68 7.12
CA GLY A 87 -16.83 -5.45 7.91
C GLY A 87 -18.32 -5.31 7.55
N THR A 88 -18.86 -6.39 6.98
CA THR A 88 -20.26 -6.87 7.03
C THR A 88 -21.39 -5.88 6.68
N GLN A 89 -21.77 -5.84 5.40
CA GLN A 89 -23.18 -5.80 5.04
C GLN A 89 -23.43 -6.53 3.72
N SER A 90 -24.23 -7.60 3.81
CA SER A 90 -24.71 -8.39 2.69
C SER A 90 -25.76 -7.61 1.92
N ASN A 91 -25.42 -7.22 0.69
CA ASN A 91 -26.39 -7.01 -0.38
C ASN A 91 -25.84 -7.72 -1.60
N GLU A 92 -26.65 -8.61 -2.18
CA GLU A 92 -26.37 -9.36 -3.40
C GLU A 92 -26.36 -8.40 -4.60
N GLN A 93 -25.32 -7.58 -4.67
CA GLN A 93 -24.91 -6.88 -5.87
C GLN A 93 -23.77 -7.71 -6.44
N ASN A 94 -23.70 -7.92 -7.75
CA ASN A 94 -22.65 -8.68 -8.42
C ASN A 94 -21.26 -8.05 -8.18
N THR A 95 -20.72 -8.22 -6.97
CA THR A 95 -19.42 -7.73 -6.57
C THR A 95 -18.40 -8.68 -7.15
N SER A 96 -17.73 -8.26 -8.21
CA SER A 96 -16.45 -8.86 -8.58
C SER A 96 -15.49 -8.53 -7.44
N SER A 97 -15.33 -9.47 -6.50
CA SER A 97 -14.41 -9.36 -5.38
C SER A 97 -13.00 -9.70 -5.87
N ASN A 98 -12.19 -8.66 -6.08
CA ASN A 98 -10.79 -8.85 -6.45
C ASN A 98 -9.93 -8.71 -5.20
N ARG A 99 -9.03 -9.68 -4.98
CA ARG A 99 -8.11 -9.66 -3.85
C ARG A 99 -6.72 -9.30 -4.32
N ILE A 100 -6.07 -8.36 -3.65
CA ILE A 100 -4.73 -7.89 -3.99
C ILE A 100 -3.82 -8.05 -2.78
N LYS A 101 -2.66 -8.64 -3.03
CA LYS A 101 -1.59 -8.77 -2.05
C LYS A 101 -0.37 -8.02 -2.54
N PHE A 102 0.13 -7.11 -1.71
CA PHE A 102 1.36 -6.39 -1.99
C PHE A 102 2.07 -6.08 -0.68
N SER A 103 3.32 -5.63 -0.75
CA SER A 103 4.05 -5.21 0.43
C SER A 103 4.86 -3.96 0.15
N VAL A 104 4.99 -3.12 1.17
CA VAL A 104 5.75 -1.86 1.12
C VAL A 104 6.84 -1.93 2.18
N PRO A 105 8.12 -1.77 1.82
CA PRO A 105 9.20 -1.68 2.80
C PRO A 105 9.12 -0.34 3.52
N ILE A 106 9.16 -0.35 4.85
CA ILE A 106 9.06 0.85 5.68
C ILE A 106 10.12 0.80 6.78
N LEU A 107 10.90 1.88 6.89
CA LEU A 107 11.67 2.17 8.09
C LEU A 107 10.73 2.87 9.07
N LEU A 108 10.38 2.19 10.15
CA LEU A 108 9.55 2.75 11.21
C LEU A 108 10.37 3.67 12.14
N PRO A 109 9.72 4.63 12.83
CA PRO A 109 10.43 5.47 13.79
C PRO A 109 11.08 4.61 14.88
N THR A 110 12.39 4.79 15.05
CA THR A 110 13.16 4.08 16.08
C THR A 110 13.42 5.00 17.27
N THR A 111 13.51 4.43 18.46
CA THR A 111 13.86 5.13 19.70
C THR A 111 15.09 4.49 20.33
N GLY A 112 16.00 5.29 20.88
CA GLY A 112 17.24 4.80 21.51
C GLY A 112 18.49 5.36 20.82
N LYS A 113 19.67 5.09 21.39
CA LYS A 113 20.97 5.44 20.77
C LYS A 113 21.53 4.22 20.05
N HIS A 114 21.92 4.39 18.79
CA HIS A 114 22.73 3.41 18.08
C HIS A 114 24.19 3.61 18.51
N GLU A 115 24.66 2.87 19.51
CA GLU A 115 26.07 2.89 19.93
C GLU A 115 26.88 2.12 18.88
N GLN A 116 27.62 2.85 18.05
CA GLN A 116 28.64 2.29 17.15
C GLN A 116 29.79 1.77 18.05
N TYR A 117 30.02 0.46 18.06
CA TYR A 117 31.17 -0.18 18.72
C TYR A 117 32.41 -0.13 17.82
#